data_AF-A0A2I0DBC4-F1
#
_entry.id   AF-A0A2I0DBC4-F1
#
_cell.length_a   1.000
_cell.length_b   1.000
_cell.length_c   1.000
_cell.angle_alpha   90.00
_cell.angle_beta   90.00
_cell.angle_gamma   90.00
#
_symmetry.space_group_name_H-M   'P 1'
#
loop_
_entity.id
_entity.type
_entity.pdbx_description
1 polymer ?
#
loop_
_entity_poly.entity_id
_entity_poly.type
_entity_poly.pdbx_seq_one_letter_code
_entity_poly.pdbx_strand_id
1 'polypeptide(L)'
;MKKILVLLIILFSLENYGQNYAFYNDYRSHKNIIEGTYSQKSTLKTYLDLKLPIIDNSKPIEINIGFDFIKISESSVVLFDSHNVEIMKPIGKIERTTQVKIDSTFFKEIYRDYSKPWSISFNVWNKITINGKSYYTDYDIHDSQDIEDIKQLNQKVLIIGQNTGYDYSYHMGYPEYYFLLFLNKSNEVIFESEILDIRIGDEFAMKGDFLKTNWSEKTENFEITFFKQLEAERKELEIHWNGKEIKMETTANN
;
A
#
# COMPACT_ATOMS: atom_id res chain seq x y z
N MET A 1 -5.34 -44.88 16.97
CA MET A 1 -4.60 -43.62 17.23
C MET A 1 -4.07 -42.92 15.98
N LYS A 2 -3.50 -43.60 14.97
CA LYS A 2 -2.97 -42.93 13.74
C LYS A 2 -4.02 -42.19 12.87
N LYS A 3 -5.28 -42.65 12.84
CA LYS A 3 -6.34 -42.01 12.01
C LYS A 3 -6.93 -40.72 12.61
N ILE A 4 -6.86 -40.54 13.93
CA ILE A 4 -7.36 -39.33 14.62
C ILE A 4 -6.34 -38.18 14.49
N LEU A 5 -5.05 -38.51 14.45
CA LEU A 5 -3.98 -37.51 14.27
C LEU A 5 -4.01 -36.86 12.88
N VAL A 6 -4.37 -37.61 11.83
CA VAL A 6 -4.47 -37.08 10.46
C VAL A 6 -5.67 -36.14 10.30
N LEU A 7 -6.79 -36.38 11.00
CA LEU A 7 -7.95 -35.48 10.97
C LEU A 7 -7.67 -34.15 11.69
N LEU A 8 -6.90 -34.17 12.78
CA LEU A 8 -6.50 -32.95 13.51
C LEU A 8 -5.53 -32.09 12.68
N ILE A 9 -4.62 -32.71 11.92
CA ILE A 9 -3.72 -31.97 11.01
C ILE A 9 -4.50 -31.31 9.88
N ILE A 10 -5.59 -31.93 9.39
CA ILE A 10 -6.45 -31.35 8.35
C ILE A 10 -7.35 -30.21 8.90
N LEU A 11 -7.78 -30.31 10.17
CA LEU A 11 -8.57 -29.27 10.84
C LEU A 11 -7.75 -28.02 11.22
N PHE A 12 -6.45 -28.16 11.49
CA PHE A 12 -5.55 -27.02 11.69
C PHE A 12 -4.97 -26.43 10.39
N SER A 13 -5.15 -27.09 9.24
CA SER A 13 -4.75 -26.56 7.93
C SER A 13 -5.85 -25.75 7.21
N LEU A 14 -6.97 -25.47 7.88
CA LEU A 14 -8.11 -24.70 7.35
C LEU A 14 -8.25 -23.31 7.98
N GLU A 15 -7.20 -22.77 8.61
CA GLU A 15 -7.09 -21.31 8.69
C GLU A 15 -6.79 -20.81 7.27
N ASN A 16 -7.87 -20.57 6.53
CA ASN A 16 -7.85 -19.95 5.21
C ASN A 16 -6.98 -18.70 5.27
N TYR A 17 -5.80 -18.78 4.66
CA TYR A 17 -4.95 -17.64 4.31
C TYR A 17 -5.58 -16.84 3.17
N GLY A 18 -6.83 -16.42 3.35
CA GLY A 18 -7.53 -15.51 2.46
C GLY A 18 -7.86 -14.22 3.21
N GLN A 19 -7.54 -13.07 2.61
CA GLN A 19 -8.10 -11.81 3.05
C GLN A 19 -9.63 -11.94 3.05
N ASN A 20 -10.27 -11.68 4.20
CA ASN A 20 -11.73 -11.75 4.30
C ASN A 20 -12.32 -10.42 3.86
N TYR A 21 -13.08 -10.44 2.76
CA TYR A 21 -13.79 -9.27 2.26
C TYR A 21 -15.22 -9.22 2.78
N ALA A 22 -15.60 -8.08 3.36
CA ALA A 22 -16.96 -7.81 3.81
C ALA A 22 -17.54 -6.63 3.02
N PHE A 23 -18.55 -6.90 2.19
CA PHE A 23 -19.24 -5.88 1.38
C PHE A 23 -20.60 -5.55 2.01
N TYR A 24 -20.74 -4.33 2.52
CA TYR A 24 -22.00 -3.80 3.04
C TYR A 24 -22.98 -3.53 1.89
N ASN A 25 -24.28 -3.52 2.21
CA ASN A 25 -25.35 -3.38 1.22
C ASN A 25 -25.18 -2.11 0.36
N ASP A 26 -24.67 -1.04 0.96
CA ASP A 26 -24.49 0.25 0.29
C ASP A 26 -23.32 0.24 -0.72
N TYR A 27 -22.37 -0.68 -0.58
CA TYR A 27 -21.25 -0.83 -1.52
C TYR A 27 -21.61 -1.67 -2.76
N ARG A 28 -22.52 -2.65 -2.62
CA ARG A 28 -22.77 -3.67 -3.66
C ARG A 28 -23.55 -3.18 -4.87
N SER A 29 -24.03 -1.94 -4.90
CA SER A 29 -24.76 -1.43 -6.05
C SER A 29 -24.27 -0.04 -6.42
N HIS A 30 -23.94 0.13 -7.70
CA HIS A 30 -23.73 1.44 -8.36
C HIS A 30 -24.92 2.42 -8.19
N LYS A 31 -26.04 1.96 -7.60
CA LYS A 31 -27.22 2.78 -7.29
C LYS A 31 -27.15 3.49 -5.94
N ASN A 32 -26.15 3.17 -5.10
CA ASN A 32 -26.00 3.72 -3.75
C ASN A 32 -24.76 4.63 -3.62
N ILE A 33 -24.39 5.31 -4.71
CA ILE A 33 -23.30 6.30 -4.69
C ILE A 33 -23.76 7.53 -3.93
N ILE A 34 -22.99 7.94 -2.93
CA ILE A 34 -23.25 9.12 -2.11
C ILE A 34 -22.61 10.34 -2.78
N GLU A 35 -23.34 11.45 -2.89
CA GLU A 35 -22.76 12.71 -3.37
C GLU A 35 -21.78 13.28 -2.34
N GLY A 36 -20.56 13.59 -2.79
CA GLY A 36 -19.51 14.23 -1.98
C GLY A 36 -18.16 13.49 -2.01
N THR A 37 -17.37 13.67 -0.95
CA THR A 37 -16.06 13.04 -0.79
C THR A 37 -15.94 12.44 0.60
N TYR A 38 -15.45 11.21 0.69
CA TYR A 38 -15.14 10.58 1.97
C TYR A 38 -13.97 11.28 2.65
N SER A 39 -14.10 11.53 3.94
CA SER A 39 -13.02 12.05 4.78
C SER A 39 -12.55 10.95 5.72
N GLN A 40 -11.32 10.50 5.49
CA GLN A 40 -10.66 9.46 6.28
C GLN A 40 -10.61 9.85 7.76
N LYS A 41 -11.13 8.99 8.63
CA LYS A 41 -11.15 9.17 10.08
C LYS A 41 -9.73 9.12 10.65
N SER A 42 -8.90 8.24 10.13
CA SER A 42 -7.50 8.06 10.57
C SER A 42 -6.62 9.31 10.44
N THR A 43 -7.02 10.30 9.64
CA THR A 43 -6.30 11.58 9.44
C THR A 43 -7.05 12.80 9.99
N LEU A 44 -8.20 12.63 10.64
CA LEU A 44 -8.92 13.76 11.22
C LEU A 44 -8.16 14.36 12.40
N LYS A 45 -8.01 15.70 12.38
CA LYS A 45 -7.36 16.47 13.44
C LYS A 45 -7.89 16.15 14.84
N THR A 46 -9.19 15.93 14.98
CA THR A 46 -9.82 15.59 16.28
C THR A 46 -9.23 14.34 16.93
N TYR A 47 -8.76 13.37 16.12
CA TYR A 47 -8.12 12.16 16.60
C TYR A 47 -6.59 12.30 16.62
N LEU A 48 -6.00 13.03 15.68
CA LEU A 48 -4.57 13.33 15.65
C LEU A 48 -4.11 14.16 16.85
N ASP A 49 -4.96 15.01 17.43
CA ASP A 49 -4.61 15.82 18.61
C ASP A 49 -4.67 15.00 19.93
N LEU A 50 -5.19 13.76 19.90
CA LEU A 50 -5.25 12.90 21.09
C LEU A 50 -3.88 12.35 21.46
N LYS A 51 -3.62 12.23 22.77
CA LYS A 51 -2.44 11.54 23.29
C LYS A 51 -2.69 10.03 23.25
N LEU A 52 -2.16 9.38 22.22
CA LEU A 52 -2.28 7.94 21.98
C LEU A 52 -0.89 7.28 21.99
N PRO A 53 -0.80 5.97 22.30
CA PRO A 53 0.47 5.25 22.20
C PRO A 53 0.94 5.18 20.74
N ILE A 54 2.25 5.37 20.54
CA ILE A 54 2.87 5.17 19.22
C ILE A 54 3.14 3.68 19.03
N ILE A 55 2.63 3.14 17.93
CA ILE A 55 2.80 1.76 17.51
C ILE A 55 4.05 1.70 16.64
N ASP A 56 5.16 1.27 17.24
CA ASP A 56 6.44 1.15 16.56
C ASP A 56 6.53 -0.20 15.80
N ASN A 57 7.00 -0.16 14.56
CA ASN A 57 7.38 -1.35 13.78
C ASN A 57 8.84 -1.31 13.29
N SER A 58 9.81 -1.24 14.21
CA SER A 58 11.25 -1.07 13.89
C SER A 58 11.96 -2.37 13.53
N LYS A 59 11.22 -3.45 13.37
CA LYS A 59 11.81 -4.74 13.04
C LYS A 59 12.32 -4.70 11.59
N PRO A 60 13.34 -5.50 11.25
CA PRO A 60 13.70 -5.73 9.87
C PRO A 60 12.48 -6.15 9.05
N ILE A 61 12.43 -5.72 7.80
CA ILE A 61 11.30 -6.01 6.92
C ILE A 61 11.21 -7.52 6.68
N GLU A 62 10.02 -8.07 6.92
CA GLU A 62 9.74 -9.44 6.58
C GLU A 62 9.47 -9.54 5.08
N ILE A 63 10.33 -10.25 4.36
CA ILE A 63 10.19 -10.48 2.93
C ILE A 63 9.39 -11.77 2.74
N ASN A 64 8.07 -11.67 2.73
CA ASN A 64 7.18 -12.77 2.39
C ASN A 64 5.92 -12.26 1.67
N ILE A 65 5.17 -13.19 1.08
CA ILE A 65 3.86 -12.89 0.50
C ILE A 65 2.86 -12.66 1.64
N GLY A 66 2.09 -11.56 1.58
CA GLY A 66 1.02 -11.27 2.52
C GLY A 66 1.31 -10.15 3.54
N PHE A 67 2.36 -9.37 3.31
CA PHE A 67 2.53 -8.07 3.96
C PHE A 67 2.35 -6.93 2.97
N ASP A 68 1.78 -5.85 3.49
CA ASP A 68 1.48 -4.60 2.82
C ASP A 68 2.12 -3.46 3.63
N PHE A 69 2.00 -2.22 3.16
CA PHE A 69 2.61 -1.09 3.83
C PHE A 69 1.65 0.08 4.00
N ILE A 70 1.71 0.70 5.17
CA ILE A 70 1.18 2.05 5.35
C ILE A 70 2.36 3.00 5.27
N LYS A 71 2.43 3.78 4.19
CA LYS A 71 3.37 4.88 4.02
C LYS A 71 2.75 6.13 4.61
N ILE A 72 3.45 6.73 5.56
CA ILE A 72 3.00 7.94 6.23
C ILE A 72 3.50 9.15 5.43
N SER A 73 2.60 9.81 4.70
CA SER A 73 2.89 11.06 3.98
C SER A 73 2.66 12.31 4.86
N GLU A 74 1.89 12.16 5.93
CA GLU A 74 1.53 13.21 6.90
C GLU A 74 2.32 13.06 8.22
N SER A 75 1.94 13.79 9.27
CA SER A 75 2.57 13.63 10.60
C SER A 75 2.32 12.28 11.26
N SER A 76 1.11 11.71 11.13
CA SER A 76 0.73 10.43 11.72
C SER A 76 -0.60 9.91 11.18
N VAL A 77 -0.87 8.63 11.40
CA VAL A 77 -2.14 7.97 11.10
C VAL A 77 -2.67 7.32 12.38
N VAL A 78 -3.94 7.56 12.69
CA VAL A 78 -4.62 7.00 13.87
C VAL A 78 -5.18 5.61 13.57
N LEU A 79 -5.00 4.71 14.53
CA LEU A 79 -5.53 3.34 14.53
C LEU A 79 -6.69 3.20 15.52
N PHE A 80 -7.68 2.39 15.17
CA PHE A 80 -8.92 2.21 15.91
C PHE A 80 -9.12 0.77 16.40
N ASP A 81 -9.95 0.58 17.42
CA ASP A 81 -10.34 -0.74 17.95
C ASP A 81 -11.46 -1.42 17.14
N SER A 82 -12.14 -0.66 16.29
CA SER A 82 -13.27 -1.10 15.48
C SER A 82 -13.36 -0.29 14.20
N HIS A 83 -13.92 -0.88 13.16
CA HIS A 83 -14.35 -0.14 11.98
C HIS A 83 -15.75 0.47 12.15
N ASN A 84 -16.52 0.17 13.21
CA ASN A 84 -17.84 0.78 13.38
C ASN A 84 -17.71 2.23 13.86
N VAL A 85 -17.99 3.18 12.97
CA VAL A 85 -17.79 4.62 13.18
C VAL A 85 -18.63 5.20 14.34
N GLU A 86 -19.72 4.55 14.73
CA GLU A 86 -20.59 5.00 15.83
C GLU A 86 -19.97 4.75 17.21
N ILE A 87 -19.11 3.73 17.33
CA ILE A 87 -18.60 3.24 18.62
C ILE A 87 -17.07 3.10 18.68
N MET A 88 -16.38 3.26 17.55
CA MET A 88 -14.93 3.11 17.46
C MET A 88 -14.20 4.05 18.41
N LYS A 89 -13.08 3.57 18.94
CA LYS A 89 -12.18 4.36 19.77
C LYS A 89 -10.79 4.39 19.13
N PRO A 90 -10.14 5.55 19.09
CA PRO A 90 -8.76 5.63 18.69
C PRO A 90 -7.88 5.00 19.79
N ILE A 91 -6.99 4.08 19.41
CA ILE A 91 -6.20 3.27 20.35
C ILE A 91 -4.70 3.33 20.11
N GLY A 92 -4.24 3.93 19.01
CA GLY A 92 -2.82 4.10 18.73
C GLY A 92 -2.56 5.00 17.53
N LYS A 93 -1.28 5.32 17.30
CA LYS A 93 -0.81 6.03 16.11
C LYS A 93 0.39 5.35 15.51
N ILE A 94 0.53 5.48 14.20
CA ILE A 94 1.77 5.19 13.47
C ILE A 94 2.29 6.51 12.90
N GLU A 95 3.60 6.75 13.03
CA GLU A 95 4.25 8.02 12.67
C GLU A 95 5.33 7.83 11.58
N ARG A 96 5.49 6.61 11.10
CA ARG A 96 6.44 6.25 10.05
C ARG A 96 5.91 5.07 9.24
N THR A 97 6.55 4.82 8.11
CA THR A 97 6.23 3.66 7.27
C THR A 97 6.23 2.39 8.09
N THR A 98 5.11 1.67 8.01
CA THR A 98 4.85 0.51 8.85
C THR A 98 4.40 -0.63 7.96
N GLN A 99 5.13 -1.74 8.01
CA GLN A 99 4.70 -3.00 7.43
C GLN A 99 3.49 -3.53 8.21
N VAL A 100 2.45 -3.96 7.49
CA VAL A 100 1.18 -4.44 8.05
C VAL A 100 0.75 -5.71 7.34
N LYS A 101 -0.07 -6.53 7.98
CA LYS A 101 -0.81 -7.60 7.30
C LYS A 101 -2.28 -7.21 7.24
N ILE A 102 -2.89 -7.22 6.07
CA ILE A 102 -4.35 -7.07 5.96
C ILE A 102 -5.01 -8.41 6.33
N ASP A 103 -5.78 -8.41 7.42
CA ASP A 103 -6.57 -9.57 7.84
C ASP A 103 -7.95 -9.59 7.17
N SER A 104 -8.55 -8.41 6.98
CA SER A 104 -9.89 -8.26 6.40
C SER A 104 -10.12 -6.84 5.89
N THR A 105 -10.94 -6.70 4.85
CA THR A 105 -11.33 -5.39 4.28
C THR A 105 -12.85 -5.26 4.29
N PHE A 106 -13.34 -4.11 4.74
CA PHE A 106 -14.75 -3.78 4.92
C PHE A 106 -15.12 -2.65 3.97
N PHE A 107 -15.81 -3.00 2.88
CA PHE A 107 -16.28 -2.08 1.87
C PHE A 107 -17.65 -1.55 2.26
N LYS A 108 -17.73 -0.27 2.62
CA LYS A 108 -18.95 0.33 3.17
C LYS A 108 -19.71 1.15 2.15
N GLU A 109 -19.08 2.21 1.65
CA GLU A 109 -19.74 3.22 0.82
C GLU A 109 -18.80 3.74 -0.26
N ILE A 110 -19.39 4.24 -1.34
CA ILE A 110 -18.70 4.90 -2.45
C ILE A 110 -19.24 6.31 -2.60
N TYR A 111 -18.33 7.27 -2.71
CA TYR A 111 -18.64 8.69 -2.83
C TYR A 111 -18.21 9.22 -4.19
N ARG A 112 -19.04 10.10 -4.78
CA ARG A 112 -18.71 10.79 -6.03
C ARG A 112 -18.91 12.29 -5.88
N ASP A 113 -17.86 13.05 -6.22
CA ASP A 113 -17.93 14.50 -6.33
C ASP A 113 -18.30 14.89 -7.77
N TYR A 114 -19.57 15.22 -7.99
CA TYR A 114 -20.07 15.60 -9.32
C TYR A 114 -19.57 16.97 -9.81
N SER A 115 -18.89 17.76 -8.95
CA SER A 115 -18.25 19.01 -9.37
C SER A 115 -16.93 18.79 -10.11
N LYS A 116 -16.36 17.58 -10.04
CA LYS A 116 -15.08 17.21 -10.67
C LYS A 116 -15.24 16.00 -11.59
N PRO A 117 -14.65 16.01 -12.80
CA PRO A 117 -14.61 14.82 -13.65
C PRO A 117 -13.89 13.67 -12.93
N TRP A 118 -14.50 12.48 -12.95
CA TRP A 118 -13.90 11.23 -12.46
C TRP A 118 -13.40 11.24 -10.99
N SER A 119 -14.02 12.04 -10.12
CA SER A 119 -13.65 12.12 -8.69
C SER A 119 -14.46 11.14 -7.85
N ILE A 120 -13.85 10.01 -7.49
CA ILE A 120 -14.43 8.96 -6.65
C ILE A 120 -13.59 8.82 -5.37
N SER A 121 -14.24 8.58 -4.24
CA SER A 121 -13.58 8.23 -2.97
C SER A 121 -14.35 7.14 -2.25
N PHE A 122 -13.67 6.41 -1.36
CA PHE A 122 -14.19 5.17 -0.80
C PHE A 122 -14.14 5.18 0.72
N ASN A 123 -15.24 4.77 1.36
CA ASN A 123 -15.24 4.43 2.78
C ASN A 123 -14.92 2.94 2.91
N VAL A 124 -13.63 2.64 2.98
CA VAL A 124 -13.13 1.28 3.15
C VAL A 124 -12.27 1.23 4.39
N TRP A 125 -12.50 0.19 5.18
CA TRP A 125 -11.76 -0.05 6.41
C TRP A 125 -11.01 -1.35 6.30
N ASN A 126 -9.78 -1.38 6.78
CA ASN A 126 -8.97 -2.57 6.87
C ASN A 126 -8.79 -2.94 8.35
N LYS A 127 -9.01 -4.22 8.65
CA LYS A 127 -8.44 -4.84 9.85
C LYS A 127 -7.02 -5.24 9.50
N ILE A 128 -6.06 -4.68 10.22
CA ILE A 128 -4.64 -4.91 10.00
C ILE A 128 -3.99 -5.49 11.25
N THR A 129 -2.93 -6.27 11.05
CA THR A 129 -2.08 -6.74 12.13
C THR A 129 -0.71 -6.08 12.08
N ILE A 130 -0.29 -5.50 13.21
CA ILE A 130 1.05 -4.93 13.43
C ILE A 130 1.61 -5.59 14.68
N ASN A 131 2.78 -6.22 14.57
CA ASN A 131 3.43 -6.89 15.71
C ASN A 131 2.53 -7.88 16.46
N GLY A 132 1.68 -8.62 15.73
CA GLY A 132 0.77 -9.62 16.30
C GLY A 132 -0.47 -9.04 17.01
N LYS A 133 -0.68 -7.72 16.96
CA LYS A 133 -1.89 -7.06 17.47
C LYS A 133 -2.72 -6.54 16.31
N SER A 134 -4.04 -6.71 16.41
CA SER A 134 -4.98 -6.22 15.39
C SER A 134 -5.43 -4.79 15.68
N TYR A 135 -5.61 -4.04 14.60
CA TYR A 135 -6.10 -2.67 14.60
C TYR A 135 -7.05 -2.48 13.41
N TYR A 136 -7.81 -1.39 13.41
CA TYR A 136 -8.63 -0.96 12.29
C TYR A 136 -8.18 0.40 11.79
N THR A 137 -8.18 0.60 10.48
CA THR A 137 -7.89 1.88 9.84
C THR A 137 -8.67 2.01 8.54
N ASP A 138 -9.00 3.23 8.16
CA ASP A 138 -9.50 3.59 6.83
C ASP A 138 -8.46 4.35 5.99
N TYR A 139 -7.22 4.39 6.46
CA TYR A 139 -6.10 4.91 5.71
C TYR A 139 -5.74 3.96 4.57
N ASP A 140 -5.28 4.54 3.46
CA ASP A 140 -4.92 3.77 2.29
C ASP A 140 -3.68 2.90 2.54
N ILE A 141 -3.69 1.70 1.98
CA ILE A 141 -2.64 0.71 2.15
C ILE A 141 -1.97 0.48 0.80
N HIS A 142 -0.64 0.49 0.78
CA HIS A 142 0.14 0.08 -0.36
C HIS A 142 0.24 -1.44 -0.37
N ASP A 143 -0.58 -2.04 -1.24
CA ASP A 143 -0.89 -3.47 -1.31
C ASP A 143 -0.33 -4.16 -2.56
N SER A 144 0.50 -3.43 -3.32
CA SER A 144 1.28 -3.98 -4.42
C SER A 144 2.75 -3.87 -4.09
N GLN A 145 3.50 -4.95 -4.27
CA GLN A 145 4.93 -4.97 -4.01
C GLN A 145 5.69 -5.84 -5.00
N ASP A 146 6.85 -5.33 -5.38
CA ASP A 146 7.86 -6.02 -6.15
C ASP A 146 9.18 -5.99 -5.38
N ILE A 147 9.99 -7.03 -5.52
CA ILE A 147 11.28 -7.14 -4.85
C ILE A 147 12.34 -7.49 -5.88
N GLU A 148 13.43 -6.72 -5.88
CA GLU A 148 14.59 -6.97 -6.74
C GLU A 148 15.86 -7.07 -5.89
N ASP A 149 16.67 -8.10 -6.17
CA ASP A 149 17.99 -8.28 -5.54
C ASP A 149 19.05 -7.46 -6.30
N ILE A 150 19.72 -6.53 -5.61
CA ILE A 150 20.82 -5.74 -6.16
C ILE A 150 22.14 -6.40 -5.77
N LYS A 151 22.54 -7.42 -6.54
CA LYS A 151 23.67 -8.31 -6.20
C LYS A 151 24.99 -7.56 -5.98
N GLN A 152 25.27 -6.56 -6.81
CA GLN A 152 26.50 -5.78 -6.81
C GLN A 152 26.68 -4.97 -5.51
N LEU A 153 25.58 -4.45 -4.98
CA LEU A 153 25.56 -3.70 -3.72
C LEU A 153 25.24 -4.58 -2.51
N ASN A 154 24.83 -5.83 -2.78
CA ASN A 154 24.42 -6.77 -1.78
C ASN A 154 23.28 -6.21 -0.89
N GLN A 155 22.29 -5.68 -1.60
CA GLN A 155 21.11 -5.00 -1.08
C GLN A 155 19.88 -5.53 -1.82
N LYS A 156 18.70 -5.14 -1.35
CA LYS A 156 17.43 -5.38 -2.03
C LYS A 156 16.67 -4.07 -2.17
N VAL A 157 15.82 -3.97 -3.16
CA VAL A 157 14.82 -2.91 -3.24
C VAL A 157 13.43 -3.52 -3.22
N LEU A 158 12.57 -2.97 -2.37
CA LEU A 158 11.13 -3.16 -2.44
C LEU A 158 10.57 -1.96 -3.21
N ILE A 159 9.84 -2.24 -4.28
CA ILE A 159 9.10 -1.28 -5.08
C ILE A 159 7.64 -1.44 -4.68
N ILE A 160 7.10 -0.49 -3.94
CA ILE A 160 5.82 -0.64 -3.23
C ILE A 160 4.83 0.35 -3.80
N GLY A 161 3.69 -0.13 -4.29
CA GLY A 161 2.64 0.65 -4.92
C GLY A 161 1.32 0.60 -4.15
N GLN A 162 0.54 1.67 -4.25
CA GLN A 162 -0.84 1.74 -3.77
C GLN A 162 -1.84 1.65 -4.93
N ASN A 163 -2.67 0.60 -4.94
CA ASN A 163 -3.81 0.52 -5.84
C ASN A 163 -4.86 1.55 -5.44
N THR A 164 -5.23 2.43 -6.36
CA THR A 164 -6.19 3.53 -6.08
C THR A 164 -7.63 3.18 -6.45
N GLY A 165 -7.82 2.10 -7.19
CA GLY A 165 -9.13 1.67 -7.68
C GLY A 165 -9.52 2.32 -9.01
N TYR A 166 -10.38 1.66 -9.78
CA TYR A 166 -10.97 2.17 -11.01
C TYR A 166 -12.44 1.78 -11.10
N ASP A 167 -13.27 2.57 -11.79
CA ASP A 167 -14.69 2.27 -12.06
C ASP A 167 -15.45 1.71 -10.85
N TYR A 168 -15.44 2.47 -9.75
CA TYR A 168 -16.12 2.12 -8.49
C TYR A 168 -15.57 0.87 -7.79
N SER A 169 -14.42 0.36 -8.22
CA SER A 169 -13.75 -0.80 -7.65
C SER A 169 -12.52 -0.36 -6.85
N TYR A 170 -12.68 -0.22 -5.54
CA TYR A 170 -11.57 0.09 -4.61
C TYR A 170 -10.45 -0.95 -4.73
N HIS A 171 -9.21 -0.48 -4.78
CA HIS A 171 -7.99 -1.30 -4.89
C HIS A 171 -7.95 -2.26 -6.10
N MET A 172 -8.77 -2.03 -7.12
CA MET A 172 -8.64 -2.71 -8.41
C MET A 172 -8.08 -1.76 -9.46
N GLY A 173 -7.06 -2.20 -10.17
CA GLY A 173 -6.32 -1.39 -11.15
C GLY A 173 -4.84 -1.37 -10.82
N TYR A 174 -4.06 -0.59 -11.56
CA TYR A 174 -2.64 -0.47 -11.32
C TYR A 174 -2.33 0.52 -10.18
N PRO A 175 -1.23 0.30 -9.44
CA PRO A 175 -0.83 1.24 -8.43
C PRO A 175 -0.45 2.59 -9.05
N GLU A 176 -0.85 3.69 -8.41
CA GLU A 176 -0.57 5.07 -8.89
C GLU A 176 0.39 5.84 -7.98
N TYR A 177 0.56 5.38 -6.73
CA TYR A 177 1.48 5.99 -5.78
C TYR A 177 2.51 4.95 -5.38
N TYR A 178 3.78 5.20 -5.73
CA TYR A 178 4.87 4.28 -5.42
C TYR A 178 5.83 4.86 -4.40
N PHE A 179 6.47 4.02 -3.61
CA PHE A 179 7.67 4.39 -2.89
C PHE A 179 8.64 3.21 -2.86
N LEU A 180 9.89 3.49 -2.52
CA LEU A 180 10.98 2.54 -2.53
C LEU A 180 11.53 2.35 -1.12
N LEU A 181 11.77 1.09 -0.75
CA LEU A 181 12.60 0.74 0.40
C LEU A 181 13.84 0.00 -0.07
N PHE A 182 15.01 0.58 0.18
CA PHE A 182 16.26 -0.14 0.00
C PHE A 182 16.63 -0.80 1.32
N LEU A 183 16.99 -2.08 1.25
CA LEU A 183 17.27 -2.91 2.40
C LEU A 183 18.70 -3.45 2.33
N ASN A 184 19.32 -3.63 3.50
CA ASN A 184 20.58 -4.36 3.60
C ASN A 184 20.35 -5.89 3.58
N LYS A 185 21.44 -6.67 3.72
CA LYS A 185 21.42 -8.14 3.83
C LYS A 185 20.51 -8.69 4.94
N SER A 186 20.34 -7.93 6.01
CA SER A 186 19.53 -8.29 7.18
C SER A 186 18.07 -7.83 7.04
N ASN A 187 17.69 -7.32 5.86
CA ASN A 187 16.40 -6.69 5.57
C ASN A 187 16.11 -5.43 6.42
N GLU A 188 17.12 -4.78 6.98
CA GLU A 188 16.95 -3.49 7.64
C GLU A 188 16.86 -2.40 6.58
N VAL A 189 15.94 -1.45 6.77
CA VAL A 189 15.78 -0.29 5.89
C VAL A 189 17.01 0.60 5.98
N ILE A 190 17.71 0.78 4.87
CA ILE A 190 18.85 1.69 4.74
C ILE A 190 18.48 3.01 4.06
N PHE A 191 17.44 2.98 3.23
CA PHE A 191 16.89 4.16 2.60
C PHE A 191 15.41 3.94 2.30
N GLU A 192 14.63 5.01 2.45
CA GLU A 192 13.22 5.07 2.14
C GLU A 192 12.95 6.33 1.31
N SER A 193 12.28 6.18 0.16
CA SER A 193 11.93 7.33 -0.67
C SER A 193 10.69 8.06 -0.15
N GLU A 194 10.49 9.27 -0.66
CA GLU A 194 9.16 9.90 -0.67
C GLU A 194 8.21 9.10 -1.57
N ILE A 195 6.91 9.43 -1.52
CA ILE A 195 5.94 8.92 -2.48
C ILE A 195 6.23 9.55 -3.84
N LEU A 196 6.44 8.70 -4.84
CA LEU A 196 6.65 9.03 -6.24
C LEU A 196 5.27 9.16 -6.91
N ASP A 197 4.98 10.33 -7.48
CA ASP A 197 3.76 10.60 -8.25
C ASP A 197 3.88 10.02 -9.68
N ILE A 198 3.68 8.70 -9.80
CA ILE A 198 3.79 7.96 -11.06
C ILE A 198 2.41 7.46 -11.46
N ARG A 199 1.73 8.23 -12.32
CA ARG A 199 0.45 7.82 -12.90
C ARG A 199 0.66 7.02 -14.17
N ILE A 200 0.50 5.70 -14.10
CA ILE A 200 0.64 4.81 -15.25
C ILE A 200 -0.44 5.10 -16.29
N GLY A 201 -1.68 5.34 -15.85
CA GLY A 201 -2.78 5.80 -16.69
C GLY A 201 -3.39 4.75 -17.62
N ASP A 202 -2.98 3.49 -17.48
CA ASP A 202 -3.51 2.36 -18.26
C ASP A 202 -3.94 1.24 -17.29
N GLU A 203 -5.25 0.94 -17.29
CA GLU A 203 -5.87 -0.08 -16.45
C GLU A 203 -5.53 -1.52 -16.88
N PHE A 204 -4.84 -1.70 -18.02
CA PHE A 204 -4.39 -3.00 -18.54
C PHE A 204 -2.87 -3.19 -18.57
N ALA A 205 -2.06 -2.15 -18.34
CA ALA A 205 -0.60 -2.19 -18.46
C ALA A 205 0.10 -3.11 -17.45
N MET A 206 0.67 -4.23 -17.89
CA MET A 206 1.41 -5.15 -17.02
C MET A 206 2.71 -4.53 -16.49
N LYS A 207 3.28 -5.06 -15.39
CA LYS A 207 4.56 -4.59 -14.81
C LYS A 207 5.63 -4.28 -15.87
N GLY A 208 5.84 -5.20 -16.81
CA GLY A 208 6.86 -5.05 -17.86
C GLY A 208 6.59 -3.90 -18.84
N ASP A 209 5.36 -3.40 -18.91
CA ASP A 209 4.96 -2.29 -19.77
C ASP A 209 5.37 -0.94 -19.17
N PHE A 210 5.39 -0.82 -17.85
CA PHE A 210 5.61 0.46 -17.15
C PHE A 210 6.79 0.49 -16.17
N LEU A 211 7.40 -0.65 -15.82
CA LEU A 211 8.50 -0.71 -14.86
C LEU A 211 9.65 -1.56 -15.41
N LYS A 212 10.84 -0.98 -15.44
CA LYS A 212 12.08 -1.66 -15.78
C LYS A 212 13.13 -1.43 -14.72
N THR A 213 13.89 -2.48 -14.40
CA THR A 213 15.02 -2.41 -13.47
C THR A 213 16.26 -3.03 -14.11
N ASN A 214 17.42 -2.40 -13.93
CA ASN A 214 18.69 -2.94 -14.41
C ASN A 214 19.87 -2.44 -13.56
N TRP A 215 20.96 -3.20 -13.58
CA TRP A 215 22.26 -2.69 -13.16
C TRP A 215 22.98 -2.08 -14.36
N SER A 216 23.60 -0.90 -14.18
CA SER A 216 24.40 -0.24 -15.20
C SER A 216 25.88 -0.28 -14.80
N GLU A 217 26.65 -1.11 -15.51
CA GLU A 217 28.11 -1.22 -15.29
C GLU A 217 28.85 0.08 -15.64
N LYS A 218 28.23 0.96 -16.44
CA LYS A 218 28.83 2.25 -16.84
C LYS A 218 28.74 3.28 -15.72
N THR A 219 27.62 3.35 -15.03
CA THR A 219 27.35 4.33 -13.98
C THR A 219 27.56 3.75 -12.58
N GLU A 220 27.76 2.44 -12.47
CA GLU A 220 27.81 1.67 -11.22
C GLU A 220 26.56 1.89 -10.34
N ASN A 221 25.41 2.05 -10.99
CA ASN A 221 24.13 2.28 -10.34
C ASN A 221 23.14 1.17 -10.66
N PHE A 222 22.24 0.92 -9.71
CA PHE A 222 20.98 0.26 -9.98
C PHE A 222 19.98 1.29 -10.50
N GLU A 223 19.37 1.02 -11.64
CA GLU A 223 18.49 1.91 -12.37
C GLU A 223 17.07 1.36 -12.31
N ILE A 224 16.11 2.21 -11.95
CA ILE A 224 14.67 1.93 -11.96
C ILE A 224 14.05 2.96 -12.89
N THR A 225 13.38 2.49 -13.94
CA THR A 225 12.66 3.35 -14.88
C THR A 225 11.19 3.07 -14.81
N PHE A 226 10.41 4.10 -14.53
CA PHE A 226 8.96 4.08 -14.68
C PHE A 226 8.56 4.77 -15.98
N PHE A 227 7.77 4.09 -16.82
CA PHE A 227 7.19 4.66 -18.02
C PHE A 227 5.78 5.16 -17.72
N LYS A 228 5.57 6.45 -17.91
CA LYS A 228 4.28 7.12 -17.78
C LYS A 228 3.57 7.12 -19.13
N GLN A 229 2.32 6.63 -19.19
CA GLN A 229 1.49 6.72 -20.39
C GLN A 229 0.32 7.67 -20.12
N LEU A 230 0.53 8.96 -20.37
CA LEU A 230 -0.59 9.93 -20.47
C LEU A 230 -0.81 10.22 -21.95
N GLU A 231 -2.09 10.40 -22.33
CA GLU A 231 -2.70 10.39 -23.66
C GLU A 231 -2.03 11.18 -24.82
N ALA A 232 -0.86 11.81 -24.62
CA ALA A 232 -0.02 12.38 -25.69
C ALA A 232 1.50 12.48 -25.39
N GLU A 233 1.99 12.13 -24.19
CA GLU A 233 3.40 12.29 -23.80
C GLU A 233 3.90 11.05 -23.03
N ARG A 234 5.02 10.47 -23.48
CA ARG A 234 5.74 9.46 -22.70
C ARG A 234 6.73 10.18 -21.79
N LYS A 235 6.46 10.16 -20.48
CA LYS A 235 7.42 10.62 -19.47
C LYS A 235 8.11 9.43 -18.84
N GLU A 236 9.40 9.56 -18.62
CA GLU A 236 10.21 8.54 -17.99
C GLU A 236 10.73 9.14 -16.69
N LEU A 237 10.45 8.46 -15.57
CA LEU A 237 11.12 8.73 -14.30
C LEU A 237 12.21 7.69 -14.13
N GLU A 238 13.45 8.16 -14.16
CA GLU A 238 14.63 7.35 -13.93
C GLU A 238 15.15 7.59 -12.51
N ILE A 239 15.44 6.50 -11.81
CA ILE A 239 15.98 6.52 -10.45
C ILE A 239 17.29 5.74 -10.48
N HIS A 240 18.37 6.42 -10.11
CA HIS A 240 19.70 5.82 -10.00
C HIS A 240 20.07 5.67 -8.54
N TRP A 241 20.40 4.44 -8.14
CA TRP A 241 20.81 4.08 -6.79
C TRP A 241 22.24 3.56 -6.78
N ASN A 242 23.12 4.25 -6.04
CA ASN A 242 24.53 3.89 -5.91
C ASN A 242 24.85 3.08 -4.63
N GLY A 243 23.83 2.70 -3.85
CA GLY A 243 24.00 2.03 -2.56
C GLY A 243 23.82 2.91 -1.33
N LYS A 244 23.64 4.23 -1.51
CA LYS A 244 23.49 5.19 -0.39
C LYS A 244 22.47 6.27 -0.65
N GLU A 245 22.44 6.82 -1.86
CA GLU A 245 21.55 7.91 -2.25
C GLU A 245 20.84 7.58 -3.56
N ILE A 246 19.63 8.11 -3.72
CA ILE A 246 18.91 8.10 -4.99
C ILE A 246 19.15 9.41 -5.74
N LYS A 247 19.26 9.33 -7.06
CA LYS A 247 19.15 10.46 -7.97
C LYS A 247 17.97 10.22 -8.90
N MET A 248 17.11 11.22 -9.05
CA MET A 248 15.93 11.14 -9.90
C MET A 248 16.10 12.05 -11.10
N GLU A 249 15.79 11.53 -12.29
CA GLU A 249 15.76 12.28 -13.54
C GLU A 249 14.39 12.09 -14.20
N THR A 250 13.83 13.16 -14.76
CA THR A 250 12.54 13.09 -15.46
C THR A 250 12.72 13.56 -16.88
N THR A 251 12.46 12.68 -17.83
CA THR A 251 12.58 12.96 -19.26
C THR A 251 11.19 13.03 -19.87
N ALA A 252 10.91 14.09 -20.64
CA ALA A 252 9.69 14.20 -21.44
C ALA A 252 10.07 13.96 -22.91
N ASN A 253 9.55 12.88 -23.49
CA ASN A 253 9.70 12.63 -24.92
C ASN A 253 8.48 13.23 -25.65
N ASN A 254 8.73 14.30 -26.42
CA ASN A 254 7.77 14.91 -27.34
C ASN A 254 7.66 14.11 -28.64
#